data_AF-A0AA96S160-F1
#
_entry.id   AF-A0AA96S160-F1
#
_cell.length_a   1.000
_cell.length_b   1.000
_cell.length_c   1.000
_cell.angle_alpha   90.00
_cell.angle_beta   90.00
_cell.angle_gamma   90.00
#
_symmetry.space_group_name_H-M   'P 1'
#
loop_
_entity.id
_entity.type
_entity.pdbx_description
1 polymer ?
#
loop_
_entity_poly.entity_id
_entity_poly.type
_entity_poly.pdbx_seq_one_letter_code
_entity_poly.pdbx_strand_id
1 'polypeptide(L)'
;MELLYCEKCGSRMQFRVGKSKKQGQFWSALCYHHYKDGSKCEQKGKVLDEAFFDTLYERISNVDPIILQEIEQQGRGYNDTKIMIAVKEQELQKHKRALDKLHESYEEDMIAKQVFLERKIVRTRQIQKLEEELQDLRKVVVDEGNYPTMEQIVERIGQF
;
A
#
# COMPACT_ATOMS: atom_id res chain seq x y z
N MET A 1 -6.06 -19.48 5.91
CA MET A 1 -5.16 -19.55 4.75
C MET A 1 -6.00 -19.91 3.52
N GLU A 2 -6.24 -18.96 2.63
CA GLU A 2 -7.17 -19.09 1.49
C GLU A 2 -6.42 -18.84 0.17
N LEU A 3 -5.76 -19.88 -0.35
CA LEU A 3 -4.74 -19.75 -1.40
C LEU A 3 -5.25 -19.97 -2.84
N LEU A 4 -6.41 -20.61 -3.04
CA LEU A 4 -6.86 -21.03 -4.37
C LEU A 4 -8.25 -20.51 -4.71
N TYR A 5 -8.31 -19.78 -5.82
CA TYR A 5 -9.54 -19.24 -6.41
C TYR A 5 -9.78 -19.85 -7.79
N CYS A 6 -11.06 -20.00 -8.11
CA CYS A 6 -11.48 -20.49 -9.42
C CYS A 6 -11.22 -19.42 -10.48
N GLU A 7 -10.42 -19.74 -11.49
CA GLU A 7 -10.14 -18.83 -12.61
C GLU A 7 -11.41 -18.42 -13.36
N LYS A 8 -12.37 -19.33 -13.54
CA LYS A 8 -13.60 -19.07 -14.30
C LYS A 8 -14.63 -18.19 -13.58
N CYS A 9 -14.74 -18.27 -12.26
CA CYS A 9 -15.82 -17.58 -11.52
C CYS A 9 -15.35 -16.75 -10.33
N GLY A 10 -14.04 -16.68 -10.06
CA GLY A 10 -13.46 -15.97 -8.92
C GLY A 10 -13.85 -16.53 -7.56
N SER A 11 -14.67 -17.58 -7.49
CA SER A 11 -15.08 -18.17 -6.22
C SER A 11 -13.95 -19.00 -5.62
N ARG A 12 -13.86 -18.96 -4.30
CA ARG A 12 -12.90 -19.76 -3.54
C ARG A 12 -13.06 -21.26 -3.83
N MET A 13 -11.93 -21.93 -4.05
CA MET A 13 -11.89 -23.39 -4.18
C MET A 13 -11.83 -24.05 -2.81
N GLN A 14 -12.44 -25.23 -2.68
CA GLN A 14 -12.44 -26.00 -1.44
C GLN A 14 -11.55 -27.24 -1.59
N PHE A 15 -10.86 -27.58 -0.51
CA PHE A 15 -10.04 -28.78 -0.44
C PHE A 15 -10.89 -30.01 -0.09
N ARG A 16 -10.68 -31.08 -0.83
CA ARG A 16 -11.35 -32.35 -0.63
C ARG A 16 -10.35 -33.49 -0.65
N VAL A 17 -10.52 -34.39 0.31
CA VAL A 17 -9.86 -35.69 0.33
C VAL A 17 -10.61 -36.68 -0.58
N GLY A 18 -9.90 -37.25 -1.55
CA GLY A 18 -10.33 -38.37 -2.37
C GLY A 18 -9.61 -39.66 -1.99
N LYS A 19 -10.17 -40.80 -2.40
CA LYS A 19 -9.51 -42.12 -2.32
C LYS A 19 -9.55 -42.78 -3.69
N SER A 20 -8.42 -43.28 -4.15
CA SER A 20 -8.25 -44.02 -5.40
C SER A 20 -7.55 -45.35 -5.13
N LYS A 21 -7.93 -46.40 -5.87
CA LYS A 21 -7.26 -47.71 -5.80
C LYS A 21 -5.79 -47.67 -6.22
N LYS A 22 -5.40 -46.70 -7.07
CA LYS A 22 -4.03 -46.58 -7.62
C LYS A 22 -3.10 -45.69 -6.79
N GLN A 23 -3.63 -44.64 -6.17
CA GLN A 23 -2.83 -43.60 -5.48
C GLN A 23 -3.14 -43.50 -3.99
N GLY A 24 -4.03 -44.33 -3.46
CA GLY A 24 -4.47 -44.22 -2.07
C GLY A 24 -5.26 -42.94 -1.83
N GLN A 25 -5.03 -42.30 -0.68
CA GLN A 25 -5.68 -41.04 -0.31
C GLN A 25 -4.96 -39.87 -0.98
N PHE A 26 -5.71 -38.96 -1.60
CA PHE A 26 -5.17 -37.78 -2.26
C PHE A 26 -5.98 -36.52 -1.93
N TRP A 27 -5.34 -35.36 -1.99
CA TRP A 27 -6.00 -34.08 -1.83
C TRP A 27 -6.29 -33.45 -3.18
N SER A 28 -7.42 -32.75 -3.29
CA SER A 28 -7.83 -32.03 -4.49
C SER A 28 -8.47 -30.71 -4.14
N ALA A 29 -8.29 -29.70 -4.98
CA ALA A 29 -9.01 -28.43 -4.91
C ALA A 29 -10.14 -28.42 -5.95
N LEU A 30 -11.34 -28.02 -5.54
CA LEU A 30 -12.56 -28.03 -6.36
C LEU A 30 -13.31 -26.71 -6.25
N CYS A 31 -13.86 -26.23 -7.37
CA CYS A 31 -14.85 -25.16 -7.36
C CYS A 31 -16.24 -25.74 -7.05
N TYR A 32 -16.91 -25.20 -6.04
CA TYR A 32 -18.27 -25.58 -5.63
C TYR A 32 -19.33 -24.53 -5.98
N HIS A 33 -18.94 -23.49 -6.73
CA HIS A 33 -19.85 -22.42 -7.11
C HIS A 33 -20.96 -22.94 -8.03
N HIS A 34 -22.19 -22.53 -7.72
CA HIS A 34 -23.35 -22.68 -8.59
C HIS A 34 -23.85 -21.29 -8.97
N TYR A 35 -24.09 -21.09 -10.26
CA TYR A 35 -24.64 -19.85 -10.78
C TYR A 35 -26.12 -19.73 -10.40
N LYS A 36 -26.70 -18.54 -10.60
CA LYS A 36 -28.11 -18.27 -10.24
C LYS A 36 -29.11 -19.12 -11.02
N ASP A 37 -28.70 -19.63 -12.19
CA ASP A 37 -29.48 -20.55 -13.03
C ASP A 37 -29.39 -22.02 -12.54
N GLY A 38 -28.67 -22.28 -11.45
CA GLY A 38 -28.47 -23.60 -10.86
C GLY A 38 -27.35 -24.42 -11.53
N SER A 39 -26.74 -23.91 -12.60
CA SER A 39 -25.62 -24.58 -13.25
C SER A 39 -24.35 -24.52 -12.38
N LYS A 40 -23.54 -25.58 -12.42
CA LYS A 40 -22.27 -25.64 -11.69
C LYS A 40 -21.15 -25.00 -12.51
N CYS A 41 -20.22 -24.30 -11.85
CA CYS A 41 -19.01 -23.83 -12.49
C CYS A 41 -18.24 -24.98 -13.15
N GLU A 42 -17.88 -24.78 -14.43
CA GLU A 42 -17.20 -25.78 -15.25
C GLU A 42 -15.71 -25.96 -14.91
N GLN A 43 -15.18 -25.22 -13.93
CA GLN A 43 -13.79 -25.36 -13.52
C GLN A 43 -13.53 -26.79 -13.03
N LYS A 44 -12.60 -27.48 -13.71
CA LYS A 44 -12.17 -28.81 -13.29
C LYS A 44 -11.33 -28.70 -12.02
N GLY A 45 -11.52 -29.65 -11.11
CA GLY A 45 -10.68 -29.77 -9.93
C GLY A 45 -9.26 -30.16 -10.30
N LYS A 46 -8.30 -29.76 -9.46
CA LYS A 46 -6.90 -30.12 -9.59
C LYS A 46 -6.49 -30.95 -8.38
N VAL A 47 -5.87 -32.10 -8.64
CA VAL A 47 -5.21 -32.90 -7.60
C VAL A 47 -3.97 -32.15 -7.15
N LEU A 48 -3.74 -32.11 -5.84
CA LEU A 48 -2.55 -31.52 -5.24
C LEU A 48 -1.44 -32.57 -5.26
N ASP A 49 -0.97 -32.88 -6.47
CA ASP A 49 0.13 -33.82 -6.72
C ASP A 49 1.48 -33.12 -6.64
N GLU A 50 2.57 -33.90 -6.71
CA GLU A 50 3.95 -33.39 -6.69
C GLU A 50 4.14 -32.28 -7.73
N ALA A 51 3.69 -32.50 -8.96
CA ALA A 51 3.75 -31.51 -10.03
C ALA A 51 3.02 -30.19 -9.70
N PHE A 52 1.88 -30.22 -8.99
CA PHE A 52 1.21 -29.01 -8.51
C PHE A 52 2.10 -28.25 -7.52
N PHE A 53 2.70 -28.95 -6.55
CA PHE A 53 3.56 -28.33 -5.55
C PHE A 53 4.88 -27.85 -6.14
N ASP A 54 5.47 -28.58 -7.09
CA ASP A 54 6.67 -28.15 -7.80
C ASP A 54 6.40 -26.87 -8.59
N THR A 55 5.28 -26.80 -9.32
CA THR A 55 4.89 -25.58 -10.05
C THR A 55 4.64 -24.41 -9.09
N LEU A 56 4.00 -24.67 -7.94
CA LEU A 56 3.77 -23.65 -6.92
C LEU A 56 5.10 -23.18 -6.31
N TYR A 57 6.00 -24.12 -6.01
CA TYR A 57 7.31 -23.86 -5.45
C TYR A 57 8.17 -23.08 -6.44
N GLU A 58 8.29 -23.51 -7.69
CA GLU A 58 9.00 -22.76 -8.73
C GLU A 58 8.46 -21.35 -8.91
N ARG A 59 7.13 -21.17 -8.86
CA ARG A 59 6.53 -19.85 -9.01
C ARG A 59 6.75 -18.94 -7.79
N ILE A 60 6.88 -19.52 -6.59
CA ILE A 60 7.22 -18.80 -5.36
C ILE A 60 8.73 -18.55 -5.28
N SER A 61 9.56 -19.52 -5.64
CA SER A 61 11.02 -19.43 -5.59
C SER A 61 11.58 -18.53 -6.69
N ASN A 62 10.91 -18.46 -7.83
CA ASN A 62 11.19 -17.52 -8.90
C ASN A 62 10.21 -16.34 -8.85
N VAL A 63 10.05 -15.69 -7.70
CA VAL A 63 9.42 -14.36 -7.69
C VAL A 63 10.20 -13.53 -8.70
N ASP A 64 9.49 -13.07 -9.73
CA ASP A 64 10.07 -12.40 -10.87
C ASP A 64 10.96 -11.24 -10.38
N PRO A 65 12.25 -11.18 -10.79
CA PRO A 65 13.11 -10.04 -10.48
C PRO A 65 12.47 -8.68 -10.78
N ILE A 66 11.56 -8.62 -11.77
CA ILE A 66 10.77 -7.45 -12.11
C ILE A 66 9.81 -7.09 -10.97
N ILE A 67 9.10 -8.06 -10.41
CA ILE A 67 8.18 -7.82 -9.28
C ILE A 67 8.96 -7.35 -8.04
N LEU A 68 10.11 -7.97 -7.76
CA LEU A 68 10.98 -7.52 -6.65
C LEU A 68 11.48 -6.08 -6.86
N GLN A 69 11.89 -5.77 -8.09
CA GLN A 69 12.33 -4.43 -8.46
C GLN A 69 11.21 -3.39 -8.35
N GLU A 70 9.97 -3.73 -8.74
CA GLU A 70 8.80 -2.87 -8.60
C GLU A 70 8.50 -2.58 -7.12
N ILE A 71 8.52 -3.59 -6.25
CA ILE A 71 8.30 -3.40 -4.81
C ILE A 71 9.39 -2.51 -4.20
N GLU A 72 10.66 -2.72 -4.57
CA GLU A 72 11.75 -1.86 -4.09
C GLU A 72 11.63 -0.41 -4.57
N GLN A 73 11.29 -0.21 -5.85
CA GLN A 73 11.12 1.13 -6.42
C GLN A 73 9.98 1.89 -5.75
N GLN A 74 8.85 1.22 -5.50
CA GLN A 74 7.74 1.78 -4.75
C GLN A 74 8.14 2.11 -3.31
N GLY A 75 8.86 1.21 -2.63
CA GLY A 75 9.37 1.45 -1.28
C GLY A 75 10.30 2.67 -1.19
N ARG A 76 11.16 2.87 -2.19
CA ARG A 76 12.00 4.07 -2.30
C ARG A 76 11.17 5.34 -2.49
N GLY A 77 10.24 5.35 -3.45
CA GLY A 77 9.37 6.50 -3.71
C GLY A 77 8.51 6.90 -2.49
N TYR A 78 8.00 5.92 -1.77
CA TYR A 78 7.25 6.13 -0.54
C TYR A 78 8.10 6.78 0.57
N ASN A 79 9.33 6.30 0.76
CA ASN A 79 10.26 6.87 1.74
C ASN A 79 10.70 8.29 1.36
N ASP A 80 10.99 8.53 0.09
CA ASP A 80 11.34 9.86 -0.42
C ASP A 80 10.20 10.86 -0.19
N THR A 81 8.97 10.44 -0.45
CA THR A 81 7.76 11.24 -0.21
C THR A 81 7.59 11.56 1.27
N LYS A 82 7.82 10.59 2.17
CA LYS A 82 7.81 10.83 3.63
C LYS A 82 8.85 11.84 4.08
N ILE A 83 10.08 11.73 3.57
CA ILE A 83 11.16 12.68 3.89
C ILE A 83 10.75 14.07 3.42
N MET A 84 10.20 14.19 2.21
CA MET A 84 9.74 15.47 1.68
C MET A 84 8.60 16.10 2.51
N ILE A 85 7.65 15.29 2.99
CA ILE A 85 6.63 15.74 3.93
C ILE A 85 7.28 16.31 5.20
N ALA A 86 8.22 15.59 5.82
CA ALA A 86 8.88 16.04 7.04
C ALA A 86 9.62 17.36 6.86
N VAL A 87 10.32 17.53 5.73
CA VAL A 87 11.02 18.78 5.38
C VAL A 87 10.03 19.94 5.24
N LYS A 88 8.92 19.74 4.52
CA LYS A 88 7.91 20.77 4.31
C LYS A 88 7.15 21.12 5.58
N GLU A 89 6.87 20.16 6.46
CA GLU A 89 6.30 20.41 7.79
C GLU A 89 7.23 21.27 8.65
N GLN A 90 8.53 21.02 8.60
CA GLN A 90 9.52 21.85 9.28
C GLN A 90 9.53 23.28 8.73
N GLU A 91 9.46 23.44 7.42
CA GLU A 91 9.39 24.75 6.76
C GLU A 91 8.10 25.50 7.11
N LEU A 92 6.95 24.83 7.09
CA LEU A 92 5.67 25.37 7.52
C LEU A 92 5.74 25.89 8.95
N GLN A 93 6.34 25.12 9.87
CA GLN A 93 6.51 25.54 11.25
C GLN A 93 7.43 26.75 11.40
N LYS A 94 8.47 26.88 10.56
CA LYS A 94 9.31 28.09 10.52
C LYS A 94 8.48 29.31 10.12
N HIS A 95 7.61 29.20 9.11
CA HIS A 95 6.76 30.30 8.69
C HIS A 95 5.71 30.68 9.75
N LYS A 96 5.10 29.70 10.42
CA LYS A 96 4.15 29.94 11.53
C LYS A 96 4.83 30.70 12.68
N ARG A 97 5.99 30.21 13.15
CA ARG A 97 6.78 30.90 14.19
C ARG A 97 7.22 32.30 13.78
N ALA A 98 7.59 32.50 12.51
CA ALA A 98 7.97 33.82 12.02
C ALA A 98 6.77 34.78 11.98
N LEU A 99 5.56 34.27 11.74
CA LEU A 99 4.34 35.05 11.80
C LEU A 99 3.98 35.42 13.25
N ASP A 100 4.16 34.51 14.21
CA ASP A 100 3.95 34.80 15.64
C ASP A 100 4.87 35.94 16.11
N LYS A 101 6.17 35.83 15.81
CA LYS A 101 7.16 36.89 16.11
C LYS A 101 6.85 38.22 15.41
N LEU A 102 6.26 38.17 14.22
CA LEU A 102 5.83 39.37 13.52
C LEU A 102 4.66 40.07 14.24
N HIS A 103 3.77 39.30 14.88
CA HIS A 103 2.71 39.86 15.73
C HIS A 103 3.29 40.47 17.00
N GLU A 104 4.18 39.76 17.71
CA GLU A 104 4.89 40.28 18.89
C GLU A 104 5.58 41.62 18.58
N SER A 105 6.33 41.68 17.47
CA SER A 105 7.03 42.91 17.05
C SER A 105 6.08 44.08 16.77
N TYR A 106 4.85 43.81 16.32
CA TYR A 106 3.86 44.85 16.08
C TYR A 106 3.21 45.30 17.39
N GLU A 107 2.91 44.37 18.30
CA GLU A 107 2.36 44.67 19.63
C GLU A 107 3.33 45.46 20.51
N GLU A 108 4.63 45.24 20.35
CA GLU A 108 5.70 45.98 21.02
C GLU A 108 6.07 47.32 20.33
N ASP A 109 5.27 47.75 19.34
CA ASP A 109 5.50 48.97 18.54
C ASP A 109 6.86 49.02 17.81
N MET A 110 7.52 47.87 17.64
CA MET A 110 8.84 47.76 16.97
C MET A 110 8.73 47.95 15.45
N ILE A 111 7.55 47.73 14.88
CA ILE A 111 7.27 47.91 13.45
C ILE A 111 5.96 48.66 13.21
N ALA A 112 5.93 49.47 12.15
CA ALA A 112 4.71 50.16 11.75
C ALA A 112 3.66 49.19 11.17
N LYS A 113 2.38 49.54 11.33
CA LYS A 113 1.23 48.78 10.83
C LYS A 113 1.34 48.40 9.35
N GLN A 114 1.84 49.30 8.50
CA GLN A 114 2.02 49.02 7.07
C GLN A 114 2.99 47.86 6.83
N VAL A 115 4.15 47.88 7.51
CA VAL A 115 5.18 46.82 7.40
C VAL A 115 4.64 45.49 7.93
N PHE A 116 3.86 45.52 9.01
CA PHE A 116 3.19 44.34 9.54
C PHE A 116 2.24 43.71 8.51
N LEU A 117 1.36 44.51 7.89
CA LEU A 117 0.39 44.02 6.91
C LEU A 117 1.08 43.41 5.68
N GLU A 118 2.07 44.09 5.12
CA GLU A 118 2.83 43.60 3.96
C GLU A 118 3.52 42.26 4.24
N ARG A 119 4.23 42.16 5.37
CA ARG A 119 4.93 40.93 5.76
C ARG A 119 3.97 39.80 6.11
N LYS A 120 2.83 40.12 6.75
CA LYS A 120 1.78 39.15 7.08
C LYS A 120 1.22 38.52 5.81
N ILE A 121 0.90 39.30 4.78
CA ILE A 121 0.39 38.78 3.50
C ILE A 121 1.36 37.77 2.90
N VAL A 122 2.66 38.10 2.84
CA VAL A 122 3.68 37.20 2.28
C VAL A 122 3.75 35.89 3.07
N ARG A 123 3.79 35.98 4.40
CA ARG A 123 3.90 34.79 5.27
C ARG A 123 2.65 33.92 5.21
N THR A 124 1.46 34.52 5.26
CA THR A 124 0.19 33.79 5.14
C THR A 124 0.10 33.06 3.80
N ARG A 125 0.52 33.71 2.70
CA ARG A 125 0.55 33.05 1.38
C ARG A 125 1.52 31.87 1.32
N GLN A 126 2.70 31.99 1.94
CA GLN A 126 3.66 30.88 2.04
C GLN A 126 3.14 29.71 2.86
N ILE A 127 2.48 30.00 3.99
CA ILE A 127 1.84 29.00 4.85
C ILE A 127 0.77 28.25 4.05
N GLN A 128 -0.14 28.97 3.39
CA GLN A 128 -1.22 28.35 2.63
C GLN A 128 -0.69 27.45 1.50
N LYS A 129 0.32 27.93 0.77
CA LYS A 129 0.97 27.13 -0.29
C LYS A 129 1.57 25.83 0.26
N LEU A 130 2.27 25.90 1.39
CA LEU A 130 2.87 24.71 2.02
C LEU A 130 1.82 23.75 2.56
N GLU A 131 0.70 24.26 3.08
CA GLU A 131 -0.42 23.42 3.55
C GLU A 131 -1.10 22.68 2.40
N GLU A 132 -1.31 23.34 1.25
CA GLU A 132 -1.84 22.72 0.03
C GLU A 132 -0.87 21.64 -0.50
N GLU A 133 0.42 21.95 -0.62
CA GLU A 133 1.44 20.98 -1.06
C GLU A 133 1.52 19.76 -0.12
N LEU A 134 1.47 19.98 1.20
CA LEU A 134 1.45 18.90 2.19
C LEU A 134 0.19 18.06 2.09
N GLN A 135 -0.96 18.66 1.80
CA GLN A 135 -2.21 17.93 1.62
C GLN A 135 -2.09 16.97 0.42
N ASP A 136 -1.53 17.43 -0.69
CA ASP A 136 -1.37 16.60 -1.88
C ASP A 136 -0.34 15.48 -1.68
N LEU A 137 0.80 15.78 -1.03
CA LEU A 137 1.79 14.75 -0.69
C LEU A 137 1.24 13.68 0.27
N ARG A 138 0.39 14.08 1.23
CA ARG A 138 -0.26 13.12 2.14
C ARG A 138 -1.24 12.20 1.42
N LYS A 139 -1.93 12.68 0.38
CA LYS A 139 -2.79 11.80 -0.45
C LYS A 139 -1.95 10.73 -1.15
N VAL A 140 -0.81 11.11 -1.73
CA VAL A 140 0.12 10.17 -2.38
C VAL A 140 0.57 9.07 -1.40
N VAL A 141 0.94 9.44 -0.17
CA VAL A 141 1.35 8.47 0.87
C VAL A 141 0.21 7.53 1.28
N VAL A 142 -1.04 8.01 1.32
CA VAL A 142 -2.21 7.17 1.63
C VAL A 142 -2.47 6.16 0.50
N ASP A 143 -2.36 6.61 -0.75
CA ASP A 143 -2.54 5.75 -1.93
C ASP A 143 -1.43 4.69 -2.01
N GLU A 144 -0.18 5.07 -1.74
CA GLU A 144 0.98 4.16 -1.73
C GLU A 144 1.04 3.25 -0.49
N GLY A 145 0.55 3.69 0.66
CA GLY A 145 0.57 2.93 1.92
C GLY A 145 -0.33 1.68 1.95
N ASN A 146 -1.15 1.48 0.91
CA ASN A 146 -1.94 0.26 0.74
C ASN A 146 -1.12 -0.94 0.22
N TYR A 147 0.12 -0.71 -0.22
CA TYR A 147 1.02 -1.78 -0.66
C TYR A 147 1.98 -2.21 0.46
N PRO A 148 2.10 -3.52 0.75
CA PRO A 148 3.01 -4.01 1.77
C PRO A 148 4.47 -3.84 1.33
N THR A 149 5.35 -3.35 2.21
CA THR A 149 6.79 -3.26 1.94
C THR A 149 7.45 -4.64 1.94
N MET A 150 8.64 -4.77 1.36
CA MET A 150 9.39 -6.04 1.40
C MET A 150 9.61 -6.54 2.84
N GLU A 151 9.93 -5.66 3.79
CA GLU A 151 10.09 -6.09 5.19
C GLU A 151 8.77 -6.61 5.77
N GLN A 152 7.64 -5.96 5.46
CA GLN A 152 6.31 -6.41 5.91
C GLN A 152 5.89 -7.74 5.28
N ILE A 153 6.27 -7.98 4.02
CA ILE A 153 6.05 -9.26 3.34
C ILE A 153 6.88 -10.35 4.01
N VAL A 154 8.18 -10.11 4.24
CA VAL A 154 9.08 -11.06 4.89
C VAL A 154 8.64 -11.39 6.32
N GLU A 155 8.25 -10.39 7.11
CA GLU A 155 7.73 -10.59 8.46
C GLU A 155 6.45 -11.43 8.47
N ARG A 156 5.52 -11.16 7.53
CA ARG A 156 4.31 -11.96 7.38
C ARG A 156 4.60 -13.41 6.99
N ILE A 157 5.59 -13.65 6.14
CA ILE A 157 6.00 -15.00 5.73
C ILE A 157 6.63 -15.77 6.91
N GLY A 158 7.49 -15.12 7.70
CA GLY A 158 8.15 -15.75 8.85
C GLY A 158 7.24 -16.08 10.04
N GLN A 159 5.98 -15.64 10.02
CA GLN A 159 4.95 -15.98 11.01
C GLN A 159 4.12 -17.21 10.63
N PHE A 160 4.36 -17.80 9.45
CA PHE A 160 3.76 -19.07 9.01
C PHE A 160 4.70 -20.26 9.26
#